data_AF-A0A420MXH0-F1
#
_entry.id   AF-A0A420MXH0-F1
#
_cell.length_a   1.000
_cell.length_b   1.000
_cell.length_c   1.000
_cell.angle_alpha   90.00
_cell.angle_beta   90.00
_cell.angle_gamma   90.00
#
_symmetry.space_group_name_H-M   'P 1'
#
loop_
_entity.id
_entity.type
_entity.pdbx_description
1 polymer ?
#
loop_
_entity_poly.entity_id
_entity_poly.type
_entity_poly.pdbx_seq_one_letter_code
_entity_poly.pdbx_strand_id
1 'polypeptide(L)'
;VFPPHSTHRLQPLDVSLFGPLSTAYTNRLVQWTSKAQGLTGLSKREFWVLFWGALEASFTPENIASGWRRTGLKPFDPDVVLSQVSKNTGDDPDVESGLDDSIASQEPTARELRRLVDHVVKQSSVSSDIGARKLKRTLESLQAEVELLRHENQGLRETIIREKQRRQRGKALKDYIFDRVDPNSAQVFSPQKIAQARKKKVEMEAQKEEEVLKKRTEKALRQKRVEEQKQLVLERKRQREEKKEIKRREKETKQLEREANRQLRIEMKK
;
A
#
# COMPACT_ATOMS: atom_id res chain seq x y z
N VAL A 1 5.82 3.07 50.17
CA VAL A 1 5.47 1.68 49.79
C VAL A 1 3.97 1.56 49.87
N PHE A 2 3.29 1.13 48.80
CA PHE A 2 1.83 0.96 48.80
C PHE A 2 1.43 -0.38 49.43
N PRO A 3 0.25 -0.49 50.07
CA PRO A 3 -0.29 -1.76 50.53
C PRO A 3 -0.43 -2.78 49.37
N PRO A 4 -0.38 -4.09 49.65
CA PRO A 4 -0.65 -5.10 48.64
C PRO A 4 -2.03 -4.89 47.99
N HIS A 5 -2.16 -5.23 46.71
CA HIS A 5 -3.39 -5.11 45.92
C HIS A 5 -4.03 -3.71 45.88
N SER A 6 -3.30 -2.63 46.16
CA SER A 6 -3.84 -1.26 46.18
C SER A 6 -3.49 -0.42 44.94
N THR A 7 -2.71 -0.97 44.02
CA THR A 7 -2.21 -0.29 42.82
C THR A 7 -3.33 0.35 41.98
N HIS A 8 -4.41 -0.41 41.74
CA HIS A 8 -5.59 0.04 41.00
C HIS A 8 -6.40 1.18 41.66
N ARG A 9 -6.02 1.61 42.89
CA ARG A 9 -6.67 2.72 43.62
C ARG A 9 -5.71 3.86 43.96
N LEU A 10 -4.44 3.53 44.24
CA LEU A 10 -3.47 4.48 44.77
C LEU A 10 -2.42 4.93 43.74
N GLN A 11 -2.28 4.24 42.60
CA GLN A 11 -1.31 4.63 41.58
C GLN A 11 -2.00 5.46 40.48
N PRO A 12 -1.64 6.75 40.32
CA PRO A 12 -2.28 7.63 39.34
C PRO A 12 -2.20 7.11 37.90
N LEU A 13 -1.09 6.42 37.57
CA LEU A 13 -0.87 5.81 36.26
C LEU A 13 -1.90 4.72 35.95
N ASP A 14 -2.14 3.78 36.88
CA ASP A 14 -3.11 2.71 36.70
C ASP A 14 -4.54 3.20 36.71
N VAL A 15 -4.85 4.21 37.53
CA VAL A 15 -6.22 4.74 37.69
C VAL A 15 -6.68 5.55 36.47
N SER A 16 -5.78 6.22 35.76
CA SER A 16 -6.18 7.23 34.76
C SER A 16 -5.42 7.23 33.43
N LEU A 17 -4.20 6.70 33.36
CA LEU A 17 -3.36 6.87 32.17
C LEU A 17 -3.26 5.58 31.35
N PHE A 18 -3.15 4.42 31.98
CA PHE A 18 -3.01 3.16 31.25
C PHE A 18 -4.27 2.69 30.52
N GLY A 19 -5.46 2.98 31.05
CA GLY A 19 -6.73 2.72 30.35
C GLY A 19 -6.80 3.47 29.03
N PRO A 20 -6.74 4.81 29.03
CA PRO A 20 -6.74 5.61 27.81
C PRO A 20 -5.57 5.29 26.87
N LEU A 21 -4.38 5.00 27.40
CA LEU A 21 -3.24 4.56 26.58
C LEU A 21 -3.56 3.26 25.82
N SER A 22 -4.13 2.27 26.50
CA SER A 22 -4.52 0.99 25.92
C SER A 22 -5.55 1.17 24.81
N THR A 23 -6.59 1.99 25.06
CA THR A 23 -7.63 2.31 24.07
C THR A 23 -7.06 3.04 22.86
N ALA A 24 -6.26 4.09 23.08
CA ALA A 24 -5.63 4.87 22.01
C ALA A 24 -4.69 4.01 21.15
N TYR A 25 -3.91 3.13 21.79
CA TYR A 25 -3.02 2.22 21.09
C TYR A 25 -3.80 1.16 20.29
N THR A 26 -4.86 0.61 20.86
CA THR A 26 -5.76 -0.34 20.17
C THR A 26 -6.38 0.29 18.93
N ASN A 27 -6.89 1.51 19.02
CA ASN A 27 -7.45 2.25 17.89
C ASN A 27 -6.41 2.46 16.78
N ARG A 28 -5.18 2.84 17.15
CA ARG A 28 -4.07 2.98 16.19
C ARG A 28 -3.68 1.65 15.55
N LEU A 29 -3.70 0.55 16.30
CA LEU A 29 -3.46 -0.80 15.76
C LEU A 29 -4.55 -1.21 14.77
N VAL A 30 -5.83 -0.97 15.07
CA VAL A 30 -6.95 -1.28 14.15
C VAL A 30 -6.78 -0.50 12.85
N GLN A 31 -6.51 0.80 12.94
CA GLN A 31 -6.28 1.65 11.76
C GLN A 31 -5.07 1.18 10.94
N TRP A 32 -3.96 0.85 11.61
CA TRP A 32 -2.76 0.35 10.93
C TRP A 32 -3.01 -1.01 10.26
N THR A 33 -3.70 -1.92 10.95
CA THR A 33 -4.03 -3.26 10.44
C THR A 33 -4.93 -3.18 9.23
N SER A 34 -5.93 -2.29 9.26
CA SER A 34 -6.80 -2.00 8.11
C SER A 34 -5.99 -1.48 6.92
N LYS A 35 -5.10 -0.49 7.14
CA LYS A 35 -4.22 0.06 6.09
C LYS A 35 -3.17 -0.93 5.56
N ALA A 36 -2.82 -1.95 6.34
CA ALA A 36 -1.90 -3.01 5.96
C ALA A 36 -2.61 -4.27 5.46
N GLN A 37 -3.95 -4.29 5.51
CA GLN A 37 -4.81 -5.45 5.21
C GLN A 37 -4.39 -6.74 5.95
N GLY A 38 -3.73 -6.61 7.09
CA GLY A 38 -3.15 -7.76 7.82
C GLY A 38 -2.04 -8.52 7.08
N LEU A 39 -1.57 -8.04 5.93
CA LEU A 39 -0.59 -8.73 5.08
C LEU A 39 0.87 -8.48 5.51
N THR A 40 1.10 -7.47 6.36
CA THR A 40 2.42 -7.18 6.92
C THR A 40 2.38 -7.31 8.43
N GLY A 41 3.38 -8.01 9.00
CA GLY A 41 3.53 -8.11 10.45
C GLY A 41 4.08 -6.83 11.06
N LEU A 42 3.61 -6.50 12.27
CA LEU A 42 4.03 -5.31 13.02
C LEU A 42 5.50 -5.43 13.45
N SER A 43 6.32 -4.46 13.04
CA SER A 43 7.72 -4.37 13.43
C SER A 43 7.91 -3.53 14.71
N LYS A 44 9.06 -3.69 15.39
CA LYS A 44 9.43 -2.83 16.54
C LYS A 44 9.40 -1.33 16.22
N ARG A 45 9.68 -0.97 14.97
CA ARG A 45 9.63 0.43 14.51
C ARG A 45 8.19 0.93 14.42
N GLU A 46 7.29 0.15 13.85
CA GLU A 46 5.88 0.49 13.77
C GLU A 46 5.25 0.52 15.15
N PHE A 47 5.59 -0.45 16.01
CA PHE A 47 5.25 -0.42 17.43
C PHE A 47 5.59 0.95 18.04
N TRP A 48 6.82 1.43 17.89
CA TRP A 48 7.21 2.72 18.48
C TRP A 48 6.42 3.90 17.91
N VAL A 49 6.19 3.93 16.60
CA VAL A 49 5.42 5.02 15.96
C VAL A 49 3.97 5.03 16.45
N LEU A 50 3.33 3.86 16.55
CA LEU A 50 1.95 3.74 17.02
C LEU A 50 1.86 4.02 18.52
N PHE A 51 2.79 3.47 19.30
CA PHE A 51 2.86 3.66 20.75
C PHE A 51 3.11 5.12 21.10
N TRP A 52 4.08 5.78 20.46
CA TRP A 52 4.38 7.19 20.73
C TRP A 52 3.16 8.08 20.51
N GLY A 53 2.48 7.89 19.38
CA GLY A 53 1.26 8.65 19.12
C GLY A 53 0.10 8.30 20.07
N ALA A 54 0.05 7.08 20.62
CA ALA A 54 -0.93 6.72 21.65
C ALA A 54 -0.58 7.33 23.01
N LEU A 55 0.72 7.41 23.32
CA LEU A 55 1.25 8.02 24.52
C LEU A 55 0.94 9.51 24.55
N GLU A 56 1.23 10.24 23.47
CA GLU A 56 0.91 11.67 23.35
C GLU A 56 -0.59 11.95 23.48
N ALA A 57 -1.44 11.05 22.97
CA ALA A 57 -2.88 11.19 23.05
C ALA A 57 -3.47 10.89 24.44
N SER A 58 -2.80 10.03 25.23
CA SER A 58 -3.30 9.60 26.54
C SER A 58 -2.66 10.36 27.70
N PHE A 59 -1.40 10.79 27.60
CA PHE A 59 -0.66 11.52 28.63
C PHE A 59 -0.85 13.03 28.51
N THR A 60 -2.11 13.48 28.48
CA THR A 60 -2.44 14.91 28.49
C THR A 60 -2.37 15.48 29.91
N PRO A 61 -2.14 16.79 30.09
CA PRO A 61 -2.14 17.43 31.41
C PRO A 61 -3.43 17.18 32.19
N GLU A 62 -4.58 17.14 31.51
CA GLU A 62 -5.89 16.89 32.10
C GLU A 62 -6.00 15.45 32.63
N ASN A 63 -5.56 14.46 31.84
CA ASN A 63 -5.57 13.07 32.26
C ASN A 63 -4.64 12.85 33.45
N ILE A 64 -3.43 13.44 33.41
CA ILE A 64 -2.47 13.39 34.53
C ILE A 64 -3.10 14.00 35.79
N ALA A 65 -3.67 15.21 35.69
CA ALA A 65 -4.32 15.88 36.82
C ALA A 65 -5.50 15.06 37.38
N SER A 66 -6.30 14.45 36.50
CA SER A 66 -7.41 13.58 36.92
C SER A 66 -6.93 12.35 37.69
N GLY A 67 -5.80 11.75 37.30
CA GLY A 67 -5.19 10.63 38.02
C GLY A 67 -4.79 10.98 39.45
N TRP A 68 -4.14 12.12 39.62
CA TRP A 68 -3.77 12.62 40.94
C TRP A 68 -4.99 12.94 41.83
N ARG A 69 -6.07 13.44 41.22
CA ARG A 69 -7.32 13.74 41.92
C ARG A 69 -8.05 12.46 42.34
N ARG A 70 -8.16 11.47 41.45
CA ARG A 70 -8.86 10.20 41.70
C ARG A 70 -8.15 9.30 42.71
N THR A 71 -6.84 9.46 42.87
CA THR A 71 -6.06 8.78 43.91
C THR A 71 -6.10 9.50 45.26
N GLY A 72 -6.72 10.69 45.34
CA GLY A 72 -6.77 11.47 46.56
C GLY A 72 -5.39 11.98 47.02
N LEU A 73 -4.39 11.96 46.15
CA LEU A 73 -3.01 12.35 46.49
C LEU A 73 -2.77 13.84 46.24
N LYS A 74 -3.38 14.41 45.19
CA LYS A 74 -3.26 15.84 44.89
C LYS A 74 -4.54 16.39 44.23
N PRO A 75 -5.27 17.31 44.90
CA PRO A 75 -5.12 17.67 46.32
C PRO A 75 -5.30 16.45 47.24
N PHE A 76 -4.71 16.50 48.44
CA PHE A 76 -4.81 15.38 49.39
C PHE A 76 -6.24 15.26 49.91
N ASP A 77 -6.91 14.16 49.57
CA ASP A 77 -8.29 13.86 49.92
C ASP A 77 -8.47 12.34 50.05
N PRO A 78 -8.26 11.78 51.26
CA PRO A 78 -8.29 10.33 51.48
C PRO A 78 -9.70 9.75 51.30
N ASP A 79 -10.76 10.56 51.42
CA ASP A 79 -12.15 10.10 51.33
C ASP A 79 -12.49 9.58 49.94
N VAL A 80 -11.82 10.09 48.90
CA VAL A 80 -11.94 9.62 47.52
C VAL A 80 -11.63 8.12 47.39
N VAL A 81 -10.67 7.63 48.16
CA VAL A 81 -10.26 6.21 48.15
C VAL A 81 -11.00 5.44 49.25
N LEU A 82 -11.14 6.01 50.45
CA LEU A 82 -11.77 5.34 51.59
C LEU A 82 -13.25 5.02 51.33
N SER A 83 -13.97 5.93 50.65
CA SER A 83 -15.37 5.71 50.27
C SER A 83 -15.59 4.58 49.26
N GLN A 84 -14.57 4.22 48.47
CA GLN A 84 -14.62 3.08 47.56
C GLN A 84 -14.38 1.75 48.28
N VAL A 85 -13.56 1.77 49.33
CA VAL A 85 -13.27 0.58 50.14
C VAL A 85 -14.44 0.27 51.07
N SER A 86 -15.07 1.30 51.65
CA SER A 86 -16.20 1.14 52.60
C SER A 86 -17.51 0.72 51.94
N LYS A 87 -17.65 0.85 50.61
CA LYS A 87 -18.85 0.42 49.87
C LYS A 87 -18.91 -1.10 49.64
N ASN A 88 -17.84 -1.83 49.93
CA ASN A 88 -17.74 -3.27 49.64
C ASN A 88 -18.23 -4.21 50.76
N THR A 89 -19.03 -3.72 51.72
CA THR A 89 -19.64 -4.55 52.79
C THR A 89 -21.15 -4.74 52.65
N GLY A 90 -21.72 -4.47 51.47
CA GLY A 90 -23.13 -4.75 51.16
C GLY A 90 -23.23 -5.59 49.89
N ASP A 91 -24.10 -6.60 49.93
CA ASP A 91 -24.39 -7.60 48.90
C ASP A 91 -24.26 -7.11 47.44
N ASP A 92 -23.65 -7.96 46.60
CA ASP A 92 -23.70 -7.87 45.14
C ASP A 92 -25.16 -7.91 44.66
N PRO A 93 -25.64 -6.90 43.90
CA PRO A 93 -26.37 -7.18 42.69
C PRO A 93 -25.35 -7.32 41.55
N ASP A 94 -25.49 -8.43 40.82
CA ASP A 94 -24.83 -8.71 39.55
C ASP A 94 -25.00 -7.50 38.60
N VAL A 95 -24.01 -6.63 38.53
CA VAL A 95 -23.95 -5.54 37.54
C VAL A 95 -23.04 -6.01 36.43
N GLU A 96 -23.70 -6.55 35.41
CA GLU A 96 -23.18 -6.86 34.09
C GLU A 96 -22.22 -5.74 33.64
N SER A 97 -20.96 -6.11 33.42
CA SER A 97 -19.92 -5.23 32.92
C SER A 97 -20.22 -4.89 31.46
N GLY A 98 -21.05 -3.87 31.28
CA GLY A 98 -21.33 -3.24 30.00
C GLY A 98 -20.08 -2.51 29.51
N LEU A 99 -19.49 -3.06 28.45
CA LEU A 99 -18.41 -2.46 27.68
C LEU A 99 -18.85 -1.07 27.16
N ASP A 100 -18.01 -0.08 27.42
CA ASP A 100 -18.07 1.31 26.92
C ASP A 100 -18.08 1.36 25.38
N ASP A 101 -18.88 2.26 24.81
CA ASP A 101 -18.41 3.08 23.69
C ASP A 101 -19.21 4.40 23.60
N SER A 102 -18.56 5.51 23.95
CA SER A 102 -19.06 6.86 23.70
C SER A 102 -18.72 7.32 22.28
N ILE A 103 -19.79 7.63 21.54
CA ILE A 103 -19.89 8.69 20.53
C ILE A 103 -18.74 8.73 19.48
N ALA A 104 -18.97 8.02 18.38
CA ALA A 104 -18.54 8.44 17.06
C ALA A 104 -19.77 8.58 16.18
N SER A 105 -19.89 9.74 15.52
CA SER A 105 -20.93 10.11 14.57
C SER A 105 -21.38 8.92 13.71
N GLN A 106 -22.61 8.45 13.92
CA GLN A 106 -23.25 7.53 12.98
C GLN A 106 -23.47 8.27 11.67
N GLU A 107 -22.63 7.99 10.67
CA GLU A 107 -23.12 8.07 9.30
C GLU A 107 -24.32 7.10 9.19
N PRO A 108 -25.44 7.53 8.60
CA PRO A 108 -26.66 6.74 8.59
C PRO A 108 -26.37 5.41 7.91
N THR A 109 -26.61 4.32 8.63
CA THR A 109 -26.34 2.98 8.10
C THR A 109 -27.20 2.77 6.87
N ALA A 110 -26.71 2.06 5.85
CA ALA A 110 -27.43 1.82 4.59
C ALA A 110 -28.85 1.20 4.76
N ARG A 111 -29.20 0.75 5.96
CA ARG A 111 -30.53 0.25 6.37
C ARG A 111 -31.52 1.37 6.74
N GLU A 112 -31.03 2.49 7.27
CA GLU A 112 -31.83 3.67 7.64
C GLU A 112 -32.13 4.55 6.43
N LEU A 113 -31.14 4.73 5.54
CA LEU A 113 -31.34 5.33 4.22
C LEU A 113 -32.34 4.52 3.37
N ARG A 114 -32.30 3.18 3.48
CA ARG A 114 -33.30 2.29 2.86
C ARG A 114 -34.70 2.52 3.39
N ARG A 115 -34.87 2.65 4.72
CA ARG A 115 -36.19 2.88 5.35
C ARG A 115 -36.78 4.25 5.00
N LEU A 116 -35.95 5.29 4.90
CA LEU A 116 -36.37 6.63 4.49
C LEU A 116 -36.83 6.64 3.02
N VAL A 117 -36.06 5.97 2.15
CA VAL A 117 -36.40 5.80 0.74
C VAL A 117 -37.66 4.95 0.60
N ASP A 118 -37.78 3.82 1.31
CA ASP A 118 -38.97 2.95 1.28
C ASP A 118 -40.25 3.69 1.75
N HIS A 119 -40.14 4.72 2.62
CA HIS A 119 -41.27 5.54 3.06
C HIS A 119 -41.77 6.50 1.97
N VAL A 120 -40.86 7.20 1.29
CA VAL A 120 -41.18 8.12 0.17
C VAL A 120 -41.70 7.36 -1.04
N VAL A 121 -41.10 6.19 -1.30
CA VAL A 121 -41.42 5.27 -2.39
C VAL A 121 -42.77 4.55 -2.19
N LYS A 122 -43.33 4.59 -0.97
CA LYS A 122 -44.69 4.11 -0.64
C LYS A 122 -45.77 5.15 -0.94
N GLN A 123 -45.43 6.43 -1.07
CA GLN A 123 -46.38 7.53 -1.29
C GLN A 123 -46.66 7.84 -2.77
N SER A 124 -45.83 7.39 -3.70
CA SER A 124 -45.99 7.66 -5.14
C SER A 124 -46.50 6.42 -5.88
N SER A 125 -47.82 6.32 -6.05
CA SER A 125 -48.44 5.31 -6.91
C SER A 125 -48.30 5.65 -8.40
N VAL A 126 -48.29 4.59 -9.23
CA VAL A 126 -48.42 4.53 -10.71
C VAL A 126 -47.13 4.25 -11.52
N SER A 127 -46.81 2.94 -11.58
CA SER A 127 -46.56 2.18 -12.83
C SER A 127 -45.29 2.34 -13.69
N SER A 128 -44.14 2.79 -13.16
CA SER A 128 -42.81 2.56 -13.81
C SER A 128 -41.71 2.05 -12.85
N ASP A 129 -42.11 1.64 -11.65
CA ASP A 129 -41.27 1.86 -10.48
C ASP A 129 -40.43 0.65 -10.05
N ILE A 130 -40.87 -0.58 -10.33
CA ILE A 130 -40.16 -1.80 -9.88
C ILE A 130 -38.83 -1.98 -10.61
N GLY A 131 -38.81 -1.79 -11.93
CA GLY A 131 -37.60 -1.88 -12.75
C GLY A 131 -36.59 -0.78 -12.42
N ALA A 132 -37.07 0.46 -12.25
CA ALA A 132 -36.24 1.60 -11.88
C ALA A 132 -35.63 1.46 -10.47
N ARG A 133 -36.41 1.02 -9.47
CA ARG A 133 -35.90 0.72 -8.12
C ARG A 133 -34.90 -0.42 -8.11
N LYS A 134 -35.13 -1.47 -8.91
CA LYS A 134 -34.19 -2.59 -9.04
C LYS A 134 -32.87 -2.13 -9.67
N LEU A 135 -32.93 -1.33 -10.74
CA LEU A 135 -31.77 -0.71 -11.38
C LEU A 135 -30.99 0.17 -10.40
N LYS A 136 -31.69 1.02 -9.63
CA LYS A 136 -31.08 1.88 -8.60
C LYS A 136 -30.34 1.06 -7.54
N ARG A 137 -30.98 0.01 -7.00
CA ARG A 137 -30.35 -0.88 -6.01
C ARG A 137 -29.13 -1.61 -6.57
N THR A 138 -29.18 -2.07 -7.83
CA THR A 138 -28.02 -2.70 -8.48
C THR A 138 -26.91 -1.69 -8.71
N LEU A 139 -27.23 -0.45 -9.07
CA LEU A 139 -26.25 0.61 -9.24
C LEU A 139 -25.57 0.97 -7.91
N GLU A 140 -26.34 1.14 -6.84
CA GLU A 140 -25.82 1.38 -5.49
C GLU A 140 -24.92 0.23 -5.01
N SER A 141 -25.33 -1.03 -5.26
CA SER A 141 -24.54 -2.22 -4.93
C SER A 141 -23.23 -2.27 -5.71
N LEU A 142 -23.28 -2.05 -7.02
CA LEU A 142 -22.08 -2.04 -7.87
C LEU A 142 -21.16 -0.86 -7.53
N GLN A 143 -21.71 0.31 -7.20
CA GLN A 143 -20.92 1.45 -6.76
C GLN A 143 -20.18 1.13 -5.45
N ALA A 144 -20.88 0.58 -4.46
CA ALA A 144 -20.26 0.15 -3.20
C ALA A 144 -19.17 -0.90 -3.44
N GLU A 145 -19.42 -1.89 -4.31
CA GLU A 145 -18.44 -2.90 -4.69
C GLU A 145 -17.19 -2.28 -5.35
N VAL A 146 -17.39 -1.36 -6.31
CA VAL A 146 -16.28 -0.67 -6.98
C VAL A 146 -15.47 0.18 -5.99
N GLU A 147 -16.13 0.87 -5.05
CA GLU A 147 -15.45 1.64 -4.01
C GLU A 147 -14.64 0.74 -3.07
N LEU A 148 -15.21 -0.38 -2.63
CA LEU A 148 -14.50 -1.38 -1.82
C LEU A 148 -13.30 -1.96 -2.56
N LEU A 149 -13.46 -2.36 -3.83
CA LEU A 149 -12.38 -2.89 -4.66
C LEU A 149 -11.28 -1.85 -4.91
N ARG A 150 -11.65 -0.57 -5.06
CA ARG A 150 -10.67 0.52 -5.20
C ARG A 150 -9.87 0.71 -3.92
N HIS A 151 -10.54 0.74 -2.77
CA HIS A 151 -9.89 0.86 -1.47
C HIS A 151 -8.97 -0.36 -1.21
N GLU A 152 -9.43 -1.56 -1.53
CA GLU A 152 -8.63 -2.79 -1.40
C GLU A 152 -7.39 -2.76 -2.30
N ASN A 153 -7.55 -2.41 -3.58
CA ASN A 153 -6.44 -2.31 -4.52
C ASN A 153 -5.43 -1.23 -4.09
N GLN A 154 -5.91 -0.10 -3.56
CA GLN A 154 -5.04 0.92 -3.01
C GLN A 154 -4.25 0.39 -1.81
N GLY A 155 -4.94 -0.26 -0.86
CA GLY A 155 -4.33 -0.89 0.32
C GLY A 155 -3.26 -1.93 -0.08
N LEU A 156 -3.55 -2.78 -1.06
CA LEU A 156 -2.63 -3.80 -1.56
C LEU A 156 -1.37 -3.15 -2.16
N ARG A 157 -1.55 -2.12 -2.99
CA ARG A 157 -0.43 -1.38 -3.61
C ARG A 157 0.45 -0.72 -2.56
N GLU A 158 -0.13 -0.03 -1.59
CA GLU A 158 0.63 0.60 -0.50
C GLU A 158 1.37 -0.44 0.34
N THR A 159 0.73 -1.55 0.66
CA THR A 159 1.30 -2.64 1.44
C THR A 159 2.50 -3.26 0.72
N ILE A 160 2.40 -3.50 -0.59
CA ILE A 160 3.51 -3.96 -1.42
C ILE A 160 4.68 -2.96 -1.39
N ILE A 161 4.39 -1.65 -1.49
CA ILE A 161 5.42 -0.60 -1.43
C ILE A 161 6.12 -0.62 -0.06
N ARG A 162 5.36 -0.66 1.04
CA ARG A 162 5.91 -0.72 2.40
C ARG A 162 6.79 -1.95 2.61
N GLU A 163 6.32 -3.12 2.17
CA GLU A 163 7.08 -4.37 2.28
C GLU A 163 8.35 -4.35 1.43
N LYS A 164 8.31 -3.80 0.21
CA LYS A 164 9.51 -3.58 -0.60
C LYS A 164 10.51 -2.66 0.10
N GLN A 165 10.06 -1.53 0.64
CA GLN A 165 10.92 -0.61 1.39
C GLN A 165 11.52 -1.28 2.63
N ARG A 166 10.74 -2.11 3.34
CA ARG A 166 11.22 -2.90 4.49
C ARG A 166 12.37 -3.83 4.09
N ARG A 167 12.21 -4.58 3.00
CA ARG A 167 13.25 -5.50 2.49
C ARG A 167 14.52 -4.77 2.03
N GLN A 168 14.39 -3.60 1.41
CA GLN A 168 15.54 -2.80 0.98
C GLN A 168 16.36 -2.25 2.15
N ARG A 169 15.74 -1.98 3.30
CA ARG A 169 16.40 -1.35 4.46
C ARG A 169 17.38 -2.26 5.21
N GLY A 170 17.21 -3.59 5.15
CA GLY A 170 18.02 -4.53 5.93
C GLY A 170 19.48 -4.71 5.47
N LYS A 171 19.75 -4.53 4.16
CA LYS A 171 21.09 -4.76 3.58
C LYS A 171 21.96 -3.50 3.51
N ALA A 172 21.37 -2.36 3.16
CA ALA A 172 22.19 -1.26 2.65
C ALA A 172 23.07 -0.57 3.71
N LEU A 173 22.53 -0.13 4.84
CA LEU A 173 23.30 0.77 5.72
C LEU A 173 24.33 0.03 6.61
N LYS A 174 24.08 -1.25 6.94
CA LYS A 174 25.00 -2.04 7.76
C LYS A 174 26.36 -2.21 7.05
N ASP A 175 26.35 -2.43 5.74
CA ASP A 175 27.59 -2.58 4.98
C ASP A 175 28.44 -1.31 4.95
N TYR A 176 27.84 -0.14 5.17
CA TYR A 176 28.56 1.15 5.17
C TYR A 176 28.88 1.69 6.57
N ILE A 177 28.24 1.18 7.62
CA ILE A 177 28.45 1.64 9.00
C ILE A 177 29.46 0.77 9.75
N PHE A 178 29.40 -0.55 9.57
CA PHE A 178 30.23 -1.48 10.35
C PHE A 178 31.65 -1.52 9.78
N ASP A 179 32.64 -1.23 10.61
CA ASP A 179 34.05 -1.50 10.27
C ASP A 179 34.27 -3.01 10.34
N ARG A 180 34.62 -3.61 9.20
CA ARG A 180 34.90 -5.05 9.09
C ARG A 180 36.38 -5.40 9.25
N VAL A 181 37.24 -4.39 9.46
CA VAL A 181 38.68 -4.58 9.62
C VAL A 181 38.98 -5.36 10.89
N ASP A 182 38.38 -4.98 12.02
CA ASP A 182 38.53 -5.67 13.29
C ASP A 182 37.17 -6.00 13.93
N PRO A 183 36.66 -7.24 13.77
CA PRO A 183 35.33 -7.64 14.26
C PRO A 183 35.13 -7.51 15.77
N ASN A 184 36.23 -7.55 16.54
CA ASN A 184 36.22 -7.48 18.00
C ASN A 184 36.45 -6.06 18.54
N SER A 185 36.66 -5.07 17.66
CA SER A 185 36.84 -3.68 18.07
C SER A 185 35.50 -3.04 18.46
N ALA A 186 35.53 -2.17 19.48
CA ALA A 186 34.35 -1.43 19.88
C ALA A 186 33.92 -0.47 18.75
N GLN A 187 32.67 -0.60 18.28
CA GLN A 187 32.14 0.26 17.24
C GLN A 187 31.37 1.44 17.83
N VAL A 188 31.79 2.65 17.45
CA VAL A 188 31.14 3.90 17.85
C VAL A 188 30.26 4.43 16.71
N PHE A 189 28.98 4.68 17.00
CA PHE A 189 28.01 5.20 16.04
C PHE A 189 27.68 6.67 16.32
N SER A 190 28.57 7.58 15.89
CA SER A 190 28.31 9.02 16.00
C SER A 190 27.32 9.52 14.94
N PRO A 191 26.59 10.64 15.18
CA PRO A 191 25.70 11.24 14.19
C PRO A 191 26.41 11.52 12.85
N GLN A 192 27.68 11.92 12.90
CA GLN A 192 28.50 12.19 11.72
C GLN A 192 28.83 10.91 10.94
N LYS A 193 29.20 9.81 11.62
CA LYS A 193 29.45 8.50 10.97
C LYS A 193 28.18 7.99 10.29
N ILE A 194 27.02 8.15 10.93
CA ILE A 194 25.72 7.78 10.36
C ILE A 194 25.40 8.64 9.12
N ALA A 195 25.65 9.95 9.17
CA ALA A 195 25.42 10.84 8.04
C ALA A 195 26.31 10.50 6.85
N GLN A 196 27.59 10.20 7.07
CA GLN A 196 28.51 9.75 6.03
C GLN A 196 28.08 8.42 5.40
N ALA A 197 27.68 7.44 6.22
CA ALA A 197 27.18 6.17 5.72
C ALA A 197 25.91 6.34 4.85
N ARG A 198 25.03 7.30 5.20
CA ARG A 198 23.87 7.65 4.37
C ARG A 198 24.27 8.27 3.03
N LYS A 199 25.25 9.18 3.01
CA LYS A 199 25.78 9.77 1.76
C LYS A 199 26.38 8.70 0.85
N LYS A 200 27.28 7.85 1.38
CA LYS A 200 27.86 6.73 0.64
C LYS A 200 26.81 5.79 0.07
N LYS A 201 25.75 5.53 0.83
CA LYS A 201 24.63 4.71 0.35
C LYS A 201 23.96 5.33 -0.88
N VAL A 202 23.63 6.63 -0.83
CA VAL A 202 22.99 7.35 -1.95
C VAL A 202 23.88 7.34 -3.19
N GLU A 203 25.18 7.59 -3.03
CA GLU A 203 26.15 7.54 -4.11
C GLU A 203 26.21 6.14 -4.77
N MET A 204 26.27 5.08 -3.97
CA MET A 204 26.30 3.70 -4.47
C MET A 204 24.99 3.27 -5.14
N GLU A 205 23.84 3.75 -4.65
CA GLU A 205 22.53 3.51 -5.29
C GLU A 205 22.46 4.24 -6.65
N ALA A 206 22.90 5.49 -6.72
CA ALA A 206 22.98 6.24 -7.99
C ALA A 206 23.89 5.54 -9.01
N GLN A 207 25.07 5.07 -8.59
CA GLN A 207 25.98 4.33 -9.47
C GLN A 207 25.35 3.04 -10.02
N LYS A 208 24.62 2.29 -9.18
CA LYS A 208 23.90 1.09 -9.61
C LYS A 208 22.78 1.42 -10.59
N GLU A 209 22.04 2.51 -10.37
CA GLU A 209 21.00 2.96 -11.28
C GLU A 209 21.57 3.37 -12.64
N GLU A 210 22.68 4.10 -12.65
CA GLU A 210 23.40 4.43 -13.89
C GLU A 210 23.89 3.19 -14.62
N GLU A 211 24.45 2.20 -13.91
CA GLU A 211 24.92 0.95 -14.51
C GLU A 211 23.76 0.15 -15.14
N VAL A 212 22.62 0.06 -14.46
CA VAL A 212 21.42 -0.59 -14.98
C VAL A 212 20.90 0.14 -16.22
N LEU A 213 20.89 1.47 -16.20
CA LEU A 213 20.48 2.29 -17.35
C LEU A 213 21.42 2.04 -18.54
N LYS A 214 22.74 2.05 -18.32
CA LYS A 214 23.77 1.75 -19.35
C LYS A 214 23.56 0.37 -19.98
N LYS A 215 23.33 -0.67 -19.15
CA LYS A 215 23.03 -2.02 -19.64
C LYS A 215 21.74 -2.09 -20.45
N ARG A 216 20.70 -1.36 -20.03
CA ARG A 216 19.42 -1.30 -20.75
C ARG A 216 19.57 -0.59 -22.10
N THR A 217 20.30 0.52 -22.16
CA THR A 217 20.57 1.25 -23.41
C THR A 217 21.41 0.40 -24.36
N GLU A 218 22.42 -0.31 -23.86
CA GLU A 218 23.27 -1.17 -24.67
C GLU A 218 22.46 -2.35 -25.26
N LYS A 219 21.59 -2.96 -24.46
CA LYS A 219 20.68 -4.03 -24.92
C LYS A 219 19.74 -3.54 -26.02
N ALA A 220 19.15 -2.35 -25.85
CA ALA A 220 18.28 -1.75 -26.86
C ALA A 220 19.04 -1.44 -28.16
N LEU A 221 20.27 -0.94 -28.06
CA LEU A 221 21.11 -0.69 -29.23
C LEU A 221 21.47 -1.99 -29.98
N ARG A 222 21.79 -3.05 -29.23
CA ARG A 222 22.06 -4.38 -29.82
C ARG A 222 20.83 -4.92 -30.56
N GLN A 223 19.63 -4.76 -30.00
CA GLN A 223 18.38 -5.18 -30.65
C GLN A 223 18.15 -4.43 -31.96
N LYS A 224 18.30 -3.10 -31.96
CA LYS A 224 18.20 -2.29 -33.18
C LYS A 224 19.17 -2.74 -34.27
N ARG A 225 20.45 -2.97 -33.93
CA ARG A 225 21.45 -3.48 -34.89
C ARG A 225 21.06 -4.82 -35.51
N VAL A 226 20.50 -5.73 -34.71
CA VAL A 226 20.03 -7.04 -35.21
C VAL A 226 18.83 -6.86 -36.15
N GLU A 227 17.90 -5.96 -35.83
CA GLU A 227 16.75 -5.64 -36.69
C GLU A 227 17.18 -5.01 -38.01
N GLU A 228 18.09 -4.03 -37.97
CA GLU A 228 18.67 -3.39 -39.17
C GLU A 228 19.36 -4.42 -40.08
N GLN A 229 20.17 -5.32 -39.51
CA GLN A 229 20.80 -6.39 -40.28
C GLN A 229 19.77 -7.33 -40.92
N LYS A 230 18.70 -7.69 -40.21
CA LYS A 230 17.61 -8.51 -40.76
C LYS A 230 16.91 -7.80 -41.92
N GLN A 231 16.64 -6.50 -41.80
CA GLN A 231 16.05 -5.71 -42.87
C GLN A 231 16.95 -5.66 -44.11
N LEU A 232 18.25 -5.39 -43.92
CA LEU A 232 19.25 -5.41 -44.99
C LEU A 232 19.31 -6.75 -45.73
N VAL A 233 19.24 -7.86 -44.99
CA VAL A 233 19.22 -9.21 -45.59
C VAL A 233 17.94 -9.46 -46.37
N LEU A 234 16.78 -9.03 -45.85
CA LEU A 234 15.49 -9.16 -46.51
C LEU A 234 15.46 -8.32 -47.81
N GLU A 235 15.96 -7.10 -47.77
CA GLU A 235 16.05 -6.21 -48.92
C GLU A 235 16.98 -6.78 -50.00
N ARG A 236 18.14 -7.31 -49.61
CA ARG A 236 19.03 -8.02 -50.55
C ARG A 236 18.36 -9.24 -51.19
N LYS A 237 17.49 -9.96 -50.48
CA LYS A 237 16.70 -11.06 -51.06
C LYS A 237 15.68 -10.54 -52.07
N ARG A 238 14.92 -9.48 -51.75
CA ARG A 238 13.97 -8.86 -52.67
C ARG A 238 14.64 -8.39 -53.96
N GLN A 239 15.76 -7.66 -53.86
CA GLN A 239 16.52 -7.21 -55.03
C GLN A 239 17.02 -8.38 -55.90
N ARG A 240 17.36 -9.52 -55.30
CA ARG A 240 17.76 -10.73 -56.03
C ARG A 240 16.58 -11.37 -56.76
N GLU A 241 15.41 -11.39 -56.16
CA GLU A 241 14.17 -11.91 -56.77
C GLU A 241 13.74 -11.02 -57.93
N GLU A 242 13.68 -9.70 -57.74
CA GLU A 242 13.39 -8.72 -58.79
C GLU A 242 14.35 -8.87 -59.98
N LYS A 243 15.66 -8.97 -59.73
CA LYS A 243 16.65 -9.21 -60.80
C LYS A 243 16.43 -10.53 -61.53
N LYS A 244 16.00 -11.59 -60.84
CA LYS A 244 15.67 -12.88 -61.49
C LYS A 244 14.41 -12.75 -62.34
N GLU A 245 13.43 -11.99 -61.88
CA GLU A 245 12.17 -11.79 -62.58
C GLU A 245 12.35 -10.92 -63.83
N ILE A 246 13.14 -9.84 -63.74
CA ILE A 246 13.54 -9.04 -64.90
C ILE A 246 14.24 -9.92 -65.94
N LYS A 247 15.21 -10.75 -65.52
CA LYS A 247 15.89 -11.70 -66.42
C LYS A 247 14.94 -12.74 -67.05
N ARG A 248 13.88 -13.14 -66.36
CA ARG A 248 12.85 -14.04 -66.93
C ARG A 248 12.05 -13.30 -68.00
N ARG A 249 11.54 -12.10 -67.70
CA ARG A 249 10.79 -11.26 -68.66
C ARG A 249 11.63 -10.91 -69.90
N GLU A 250 12.92 -10.62 -69.74
CA GLU A 250 13.84 -10.39 -70.87
C GLU A 250 14.03 -11.64 -71.75
N LYS A 251 14.03 -12.84 -71.16
CA LYS A 251 14.11 -14.08 -71.93
C LYS A 251 12.82 -14.37 -72.68
N GLU A 252 11.68 -14.18 -72.03
CA GLU A 252 10.34 -14.36 -72.63
C GLU A 252 10.13 -13.38 -73.79
N THR A 253 10.45 -12.10 -73.60
CA THR A 253 10.38 -11.09 -74.68
C THR A 253 11.29 -11.43 -75.86
N LYS A 254 12.55 -11.86 -75.60
CA LYS A 254 13.44 -12.35 -76.67
C LYS A 254 12.93 -13.61 -77.37
N GLN A 255 12.23 -14.49 -76.67
CA GLN A 255 11.62 -15.67 -77.28
C GLN A 255 10.46 -15.27 -78.21
N LEU A 256 9.55 -14.42 -77.72
CA LEU A 256 8.44 -13.88 -78.51
C LEU A 256 8.93 -13.12 -79.74
N GLU A 257 9.98 -12.32 -79.61
CA GLU A 257 10.59 -11.61 -80.75
C GLU A 257 11.20 -12.57 -81.78
N ARG A 258 11.83 -13.66 -81.32
CA ARG A 258 12.35 -14.72 -82.22
C ARG A 258 11.23 -15.48 -82.92
N GLU A 259 10.13 -15.75 -82.23
CA GLU A 259 8.95 -16.41 -82.80
C GLU A 259 8.24 -15.51 -83.82
N ALA A 260 8.02 -14.24 -83.50
CA ALA A 260 7.49 -13.24 -84.43
C ALA A 260 8.38 -13.10 -85.68
N ASN A 261 9.71 -13.01 -85.52
CA ASN A 261 10.65 -13.00 -86.64
C ASN A 261 10.63 -14.28 -87.48
N ARG A 262 10.40 -15.45 -86.85
CA ARG A 262 10.19 -16.71 -87.58
C ARG A 262 8.90 -16.68 -88.39
N GLN A 263 7.80 -16.17 -87.82
CA GLN A 263 6.51 -16.04 -88.50
C GLN A 263 6.60 -15.09 -89.70
N LEU A 264 7.20 -13.90 -89.54
CA LEU A 264 7.47 -12.96 -90.63
C LEU A 264 8.30 -13.60 -91.76
N ARG A 265 9.30 -14.41 -91.43
CA ARG A 265 10.10 -15.16 -92.43
C ARG A 265 9.30 -16.22 -93.17
N ILE A 266 8.29 -16.81 -92.54
CA ILE A 266 7.41 -17.81 -93.15
C ILE A 266 6.39 -17.12 -94.08
N GLU A 267 5.84 -15.97 -93.67
CA GLU A 267 4.96 -15.14 -94.52
C GLU A 267 5.67 -14.60 -95.76
N MET A 268 6.93 -14.15 -95.65
CA MET A 268 7.74 -13.68 -96.78
C MET A 268 8.13 -14.77 -97.81
N LYS A 269 7.85 -16.05 -97.52
CA LYS A 269 8.17 -17.20 -98.38
C LYS A 269 6.94 -17.81 -99.07
N LYS A 270 5.74 -17.26 -98.83
CA LYS A 270 4.53 -17.52 -99.63
C LYS A 270 4.35 -16.41 -100.66
#